data_AF-A0A2P5TR30-F1
#
_entry.id   AF-A0A2P5TR30-F1
#
_cell.length_a   1.000
_cell.length_b   1.000
_cell.length_c   1.000
_cell.angle_alpha   90.00
_cell.angle_beta   90.00
_cell.angle_gamma   90.00
#
_symmetry.space_group_name_H-M   'P 1'
#
loop_
_entity.id
_entity.type
_entity.pdbx_description
1 polymer ?
#
loop_
_entity_poly.entity_id
_entity_poly.type
_entity_poly.pdbx_seq_one_letter_code
_entity_poly.pdbx_strand_id
1 'polypeptide(L)'
;MTELQRRLQQAPWSRFEQRAAERTLQVLIESCIGLAKHWAKKETGMASNEALTAFNRLVEKGVIDKSTPWRKVIGLRNALVHDYLEVDPVIVHDVIAPDYHQALIEFARSGIKALG
;
A
#
# COMPACT_ATOMS: atom_id res chain seq x y z
N MET A 1 -8.01 -6.35 8.94
CA MET A 1 -8.69 -5.89 7.71
C MET A 1 -10.07 -6.52 7.58
N THR A 2 -10.19 -7.85 7.70
CA THR A 2 -11.47 -8.58 7.59
C THR A 2 -12.55 -8.11 8.58
N GLU A 3 -12.19 -7.82 9.84
CA GLU A 3 -13.16 -7.35 10.83
C GLU A 3 -13.68 -5.92 10.56
N LEU A 4 -12.84 -5.05 9.99
CA LEU A 4 -13.23 -3.69 9.62
C LEU A 4 -14.19 -3.68 8.42
N GLN A 5 -13.96 -4.56 7.43
CA GLN A 5 -14.87 -4.75 6.29
C GLN A 5 -16.25 -5.26 6.73
N ARG A 6 -16.30 -6.23 7.66
CA ARG A 6 -17.54 -6.79 8.21
C ARG A 6 -18.40 -5.73 8.91
N ARG A 7 -17.77 -4.81 9.64
CA ARG A 7 -18.42 -3.70 10.34
C ARG A 7 -18.99 -2.64 9.38
N LEU A 8 -18.28 -2.36 8.27
CA LEU A 8 -18.70 -1.40 7.24
C LEU A 8 -20.03 -1.82 6.55
N GLN A 9 -20.31 -3.12 6.48
CA GLN A 9 -21.57 -3.64 5.94
C GLN A 9 -22.76 -3.50 6.91
N GLN A 10 -22.53 -3.20 8.19
CA GLN A 10 -23.57 -3.16 9.23
C GLN A 10 -23.94 -1.74 9.67
N ALA A 11 -22.99 -0.79 9.62
CA ALA A 11 -23.21 0.62 9.94
C ALA A 11 -22.08 1.49 9.34
N PRO A 12 -22.33 2.79 9.07
CA PRO A 12 -21.25 3.72 8.71
C PRO A 12 -20.19 3.75 9.83
N TRP A 13 -18.92 3.79 9.46
CA TRP A 13 -17.81 3.77 10.40
C TRP A 13 -17.85 4.97 11.35
N SER A 14 -17.53 4.72 12.62
CA SER A 14 -17.20 5.80 13.54
C SER A 14 -15.90 6.49 13.10
N ARG A 15 -15.75 7.77 13.47
CA ARG A 15 -14.51 8.53 13.21
C ARG A 15 -13.25 7.82 13.76
N PHE A 16 -13.40 7.04 14.82
CA PHE A 16 -12.30 6.25 15.40
C PHE A 16 -11.92 5.07 14.49
N GLU A 17 -12.90 4.31 14.01
CA GLU A 17 -12.68 3.18 13.09
C GLU A 17 -12.05 3.64 11.78
N GLN A 18 -12.53 4.76 11.23
CA GLN A 18 -11.96 5.37 10.04
C GLN A 18 -10.48 5.72 10.23
N ARG A 19 -10.13 6.46 11.29
CA ARG A 19 -8.73 6.80 11.59
C ARG A 19 -7.85 5.57 11.82
N ALA A 20 -8.38 4.54 12.48
CA ALA A 20 -7.64 3.30 12.71
C ALA A 20 -7.35 2.57 11.38
N ALA A 21 -8.32 2.54 10.46
CA ALA A 21 -8.15 1.95 9.14
C ALA A 21 -7.16 2.74 8.28
N GLU A 22 -7.27 4.06 8.25
CA GLU A 22 -6.32 4.97 7.56
C GLU A 22 -4.89 4.75 8.06
N ARG A 23 -4.70 4.70 9.38
CA ARG A 23 -3.38 4.46 9.99
C ARG A 23 -2.84 3.07 9.64
N THR A 24 -3.69 2.05 9.66
CA THR A 24 -3.31 0.68 9.29
C THR A 24 -2.84 0.62 7.83
N LEU A 25 -3.58 1.27 6.93
CA LEU A 25 -3.24 1.32 5.51
C LEU A 25 -1.94 2.08 5.27
N GLN A 26 -1.72 3.20 5.96
CA GLN A 26 -0.46 3.93 5.89
C GLN A 26 0.74 3.05 6.26
N VAL A 27 0.67 2.33 7.39
CA VAL A 27 1.74 1.45 7.87
C VAL A 27 1.99 0.30 6.88
N LEU A 28 0.93 -0.27 6.31
CA LEU A 28 1.05 -1.31 5.29
C LEU A 28 1.78 -0.81 4.04
N ILE A 29 1.42 0.38 3.54
CA ILE A 29 2.06 0.98 2.36
C ILE A 29 3.53 1.29 2.64
N GLU A 30 3.85 1.86 3.81
CA GLU A 30 5.23 2.15 4.21
C GLU A 30 6.08 0.86 4.31
N SER A 31 5.49 -0.22 4.82
CA SER A 31 6.13 -1.54 4.86
C SER A 31 6.40 -2.09 3.46
N CYS A 32 5.44 -1.95 2.53
CA CYS A 32 5.64 -2.35 1.13
C CYS A 32 6.76 -1.55 0.46
N ILE A 33 6.85 -0.25 0.73
CA ILE A 33 7.93 0.60 0.20
C ILE A 33 9.30 0.14 0.72
N GLY A 34 9.39 -0.16 2.03
CA GLY A 34 10.62 -0.67 2.64
C GLY A 34 11.06 -2.00 2.02
N LEU A 35 10.13 -2.95 1.88
CA LEU A 35 10.36 -4.23 1.22
C LEU A 35 10.79 -4.06 -0.23
N ALA A 36 10.11 -3.19 -0.99
CA ALA A 36 10.45 -2.94 -2.39
C ALA A 36 11.89 -2.42 -2.55
N LYS A 37 12.30 -1.48 -1.69
CA LYS A 37 13.67 -0.94 -1.71
C LYS A 37 14.72 -2.00 -1.36
N HIS A 38 14.46 -2.81 -0.33
CA HIS A 38 15.38 -3.86 0.07
C HIS A 38 15.48 -4.95 -1.01
N TRP A 39 14.33 -5.38 -1.54
CA TRP A 39 14.26 -6.39 -2.58
C TRP A 39 14.89 -5.90 -3.88
N ALA A 40 14.58 -4.69 -4.35
CA ALA A 40 15.21 -4.11 -5.54
C ALA A 40 16.73 -4.01 -5.40
N LYS A 41 17.24 -3.65 -4.20
CA LYS A 41 18.68 -3.65 -3.92
C LYS A 41 19.29 -5.04 -4.04
N LYS A 42 18.60 -6.08 -3.55
CA LYS A 42 19.03 -7.48 -3.71
C LYS A 42 19.07 -7.91 -5.17
N GLU A 43 18.06 -7.57 -5.97
CA GLU A 43 17.95 -7.98 -7.38
C GLU A 43 18.86 -7.19 -8.34
N THR A 44 19.20 -5.95 -8.00
CA THR A 44 19.93 -5.04 -8.91
C THR A 44 21.31 -4.64 -8.41
N GLY A 45 21.64 -4.91 -7.13
CA GLY A 45 22.83 -4.41 -6.46
C GLY A 45 22.80 -2.91 -6.14
N MET A 46 21.77 -2.18 -6.58
CA MET A 46 21.67 -0.72 -6.43
C MET A 46 20.54 -0.33 -5.48
N ALA A 47 20.84 0.54 -4.52
CA ALA A 47 19.79 1.13 -3.70
C ALA A 47 18.87 2.03 -4.54
N SER A 48 17.60 2.11 -4.14
CA SER A 48 16.63 3.08 -4.69
C SER A 48 16.22 4.05 -3.60
N ASN A 49 16.53 5.34 -3.79
CA ASN A 49 16.07 6.39 -2.87
C ASN A 49 14.56 6.66 -3.02
N GLU A 50 14.05 6.55 -4.24
CA GLU A 50 12.65 6.75 -4.57
C GLU A 50 11.85 5.44 -4.51
N ALA A 51 10.66 5.50 -3.92
CA ALA A 51 9.77 4.34 -3.76
C ALA A 51 9.32 3.78 -5.13
N LEU A 52 8.83 4.64 -6.02
CA LEU A 52 8.33 4.22 -7.33
C LEU A 52 9.43 3.55 -8.16
N THR A 53 10.65 4.09 -8.11
CA THR A 53 11.82 3.53 -8.77
C THR A 53 12.16 2.12 -8.26
N ALA A 54 11.97 1.84 -6.96
CA ALA A 54 12.15 0.49 -6.43
C ALA A 54 11.12 -0.50 -7.01
N PHE A 55 9.84 -0.12 -7.05
CA PHE A 55 8.79 -0.98 -7.64
C PHE A 55 9.00 -1.20 -9.14
N ASN A 56 9.35 -0.16 -9.90
CA ASN A 56 9.62 -0.30 -11.33
C ASN A 56 10.77 -1.28 -11.61
N ARG A 57 11.85 -1.23 -10.82
CA ARG A 57 12.96 -2.20 -10.94
C ARG A 57 12.49 -3.64 -10.72
N LEU A 58 11.62 -3.88 -9.74
CA LEU A 58 11.09 -5.23 -9.49
C LEU A 58 10.17 -5.71 -10.62
N VAL A 59 9.37 -4.80 -11.20
CA VAL A 59 8.54 -5.09 -12.39
C VAL A 59 9.42 -5.38 -13.61
N GLU A 60 10.44 -4.57 -13.86
CA GLU A 60 11.40 -4.75 -14.95
C GLU A 60 12.18 -6.06 -14.85
N LYS A 61 12.47 -6.51 -13.63
CA LYS A 61 13.07 -7.83 -13.35
C LYS A 61 12.08 -8.99 -13.46
N GLY A 62 10.79 -8.72 -13.66
CA GLY A 62 9.74 -9.74 -13.73
C GLY A 62 9.46 -10.44 -12.39
N VAL A 63 9.88 -9.84 -11.28
CA VAL A 63 9.78 -10.42 -9.94
C VAL A 63 8.43 -10.12 -9.29
N ILE A 64 7.82 -8.99 -9.68
CA ILE A 64 6.45 -8.64 -9.34
C ILE A 64 5.68 -8.26 -10.60
N ASP A 65 4.37 -8.47 -10.59
CA ASP A 65 3.51 -8.10 -11.70
C ASP A 65 3.21 -6.59 -11.76
N LYS A 66 2.85 -6.10 -12.95
CA LYS A 66 2.54 -4.69 -13.23
C LYS A 66 1.08 -4.29 -12.95
N SER A 67 0.20 -5.22 -12.57
CA SER A 67 -1.22 -4.96 -12.31
C SER A 67 -1.44 -3.98 -11.16
N THR A 68 -0.59 -4.02 -10.13
CA THR A 68 -0.70 -3.11 -8.99
C THR A 68 -0.25 -1.69 -9.38
N PRO A 69 -1.12 -0.67 -9.26
CA PRO A 69 -0.79 0.69 -9.64
C PRO A 69 0.02 1.40 -8.54
N TRP A 70 1.30 1.04 -8.37
CA TRP A 70 2.16 1.49 -7.27
C TRP A 70 2.26 3.02 -7.11
N ARG A 71 2.21 3.77 -8.21
CA ARG A 71 2.15 5.25 -8.15
C ARG A 71 0.92 5.76 -7.40
N LYS A 72 -0.26 5.16 -7.63
CA LYS A 72 -1.49 5.50 -6.91
C LYS A 72 -1.40 5.10 -5.44
N VAL A 73 -0.84 3.93 -5.15
CA VAL A 73 -0.61 3.45 -3.78
C VAL A 73 0.28 4.42 -2.99
N ILE A 74 1.40 4.86 -3.59
CA ILE A 74 2.30 5.83 -2.97
C ILE A 74 1.61 7.19 -2.78
N GLY A 75 0.84 7.64 -3.78
CA GLY A 75 0.04 8.86 -3.70
C GLY A 75 -0.99 8.83 -2.56
N LEU A 76 -1.66 7.69 -2.39
CA LEU A 76 -2.61 7.47 -1.28
C LEU A 76 -1.93 7.63 0.08
N ARG A 77 -0.75 7.05 0.28
CA ARG A 77 0.00 7.24 1.54
C ARG A 77 0.25 8.71 1.82
N ASN A 78 0.50 9.54 0.81
CA ASN A 78 0.70 10.97 1.01
C ASN A 78 -0.61 11.69 1.33
N ALA A 79 -1.73 11.32 0.68
CA ALA A 79 -3.06 11.85 0.98
C ALA A 79 -3.54 11.48 2.40
N LEU A 80 -3.20 10.29 2.90
CA LEU A 80 -3.51 9.85 4.27
C LEU A 80 -2.67 10.57 5.34
N VAL A 81 -1.56 11.22 4.95
CA VAL A 81 -0.61 11.85 5.88
C VAL A 81 -0.67 13.38 5.83
N HIS A 82 -1.02 13.97 4.69
CA HIS A 82 -1.07 15.42 4.48
C HIS A 82 -2.47 15.89 4.06
N ASP A 83 -2.94 16.95 4.70
CA ASP A 83 -4.17 17.72 4.42
C ASP A 83 -4.16 18.52 3.09
N TYR A 84 -3.24 18.23 2.15
CA TYR A 84 -3.17 19.05 0.94
C TYR A 84 -4.27 18.69 -0.05
N LEU A 85 -5.32 19.52 0.03
CA LEU A 85 -6.43 19.73 -0.90
C LEU A 85 -7.37 18.54 -1.03
N GLU A 86 -8.50 18.63 -0.34
CA GLU A 86 -9.72 17.87 -0.61
C GLU A 86 -9.46 16.38 -0.83
N VAL A 87 -8.93 15.70 0.19
CA VAL A 87 -9.09 14.24 0.22
C VAL A 87 -10.56 13.99 0.41
N ASP A 88 -11.26 13.83 -0.71
CA ASP A 88 -12.66 13.47 -0.75
C ASP A 88 -12.83 12.25 0.17
N PRO A 89 -13.66 12.30 1.22
CA PRO A 89 -13.92 11.14 2.09
C PRO A 89 -14.35 9.90 1.30
N VAL A 90 -14.75 10.08 0.03
CA VAL A 90 -14.94 9.03 -0.98
C VAL A 90 -13.68 8.21 -1.25
N ILE A 91 -12.45 8.76 -1.19
CA ILE A 91 -11.21 8.01 -1.46
C ILE A 91 -10.96 6.94 -0.39
N VAL A 92 -11.22 7.24 0.89
CA VAL A 92 -11.01 6.26 1.97
C VAL A 92 -12.03 5.13 1.82
N HIS A 93 -13.28 5.45 1.50
CA HIS A 93 -14.32 4.46 1.24
C HIS A 93 -14.01 3.63 -0.02
N ASP A 94 -13.66 4.26 -1.14
CA ASP A 94 -13.46 3.62 -2.44
C ASP A 94 -12.10 2.94 -2.60
N VAL A 95 -11.13 3.17 -1.71
CA VAL A 95 -9.85 2.45 -1.70
C VAL A 95 -9.86 1.31 -0.67
N ILE A 96 -10.66 1.42 0.39
CA ILE A 96 -10.86 0.33 1.35
C ILE A 96 -11.90 -0.68 0.84
N ALA A 97 -12.89 -0.23 0.03
CA ALA A 97 -13.99 -1.08 -0.44
C ALA A 97 -13.63 -2.11 -1.52
N PRO A 98 -12.65 -1.90 -2.42
CA PRO A 98 -12.13 -2.96 -3.29
C PRO A 98 -10.81 -3.51 -2.73
N ASP A 99 -10.48 -4.74 -3.11
CA ASP A 99 -9.34 -5.57 -2.68
C ASP A 99 -7.91 -4.98 -2.86
N TYR A 100 -7.73 -3.67 -2.94
CA TYR A 100 -6.44 -2.97 -3.02
C TYR A 100 -5.47 -3.36 -1.90
N HIS A 101 -5.99 -3.53 -0.68
CA HIS A 101 -5.18 -3.97 0.45
C HIS A 101 -4.70 -5.42 0.31
N GLN A 102 -5.44 -6.26 -0.42
CA GLN A 102 -5.06 -7.65 -0.67
C GLN A 102 -3.80 -7.74 -1.54
N ALA A 103 -3.73 -6.95 -2.62
CA ALA A 103 -2.53 -6.85 -3.46
C ALA A 103 -1.29 -6.39 -2.67
N LEU A 104 -1.46 -5.47 -1.71
CA LEU A 104 -0.38 -5.02 -0.82
C LEU A 104 0.08 -6.14 0.12
N ILE A 105 -0.86 -6.89 0.71
CA ILE A 105 -0.55 -8.02 1.59
C ILE A 105 0.17 -9.13 0.81
N GLU A 106 -0.28 -9.44 -0.40
CA GLU A 106 0.35 -10.43 -1.28
C GLU A 106 1.75 -10.03 -1.70
N PHE A 107 1.95 -8.76 -2.06
CA PHE A 107 3.28 -8.21 -2.30
C PHE A 107 4.17 -8.34 -1.05
N ALA A 108 3.68 -7.95 0.13
CA ALA A 108 4.44 -8.00 1.36
C ALA A 108 4.87 -9.43 1.71
N ARG A 109 3.96 -10.41 1.58
CA ARG A 109 4.27 -11.84 1.77
C ARG A 109 5.33 -12.33 0.79
N SER A 110 5.23 -11.93 -0.48
CA SER A 110 6.20 -12.30 -1.51
C SER A 110 7.58 -11.70 -1.22
N GLY A 111 7.63 -10.42 -0.81
CA GLY A 111 8.86 -9.74 -0.45
C GLY A 111 9.55 -10.34 0.78
N ILE A 112 8.79 -10.70 1.82
CA ILE A 112 9.34 -11.40 3.00
C ILE A 112 9.97 -12.73 2.56
N LYS A 113 9.24 -13.55 1.80
CA LYS A 113 9.75 -14.84 1.30
C LYS A 113 11.00 -14.67 0.44
N ALA A 114 11.07 -13.62 -0.37
CA ALA A 114 12.22 -13.36 -1.24
C ALA A 114 13.45 -12.85 -0.49
N LEU A 115 13.27 -12.19 0.65
CA LEU A 115 14.35 -11.59 1.44
C LEU A 115 14.89 -12.51 2.55
N GLY A 116 14.11 -13.49 3.00
CA GLY A 116 14.50 -14.47 4.03
C GLY A 116 13.62 -14.38 5.25
#